data_AF-A0A6N4W290-F1
#
_entry.id   AF-A0A6N4W290-F1
#
_cell.length_a   1.000
_cell.length_b   1.000
_cell.length_c   1.000
_cell.angle_alpha   90.00
_cell.angle_beta   90.00
_cell.angle_gamma   90.00
#
_symmetry.space_group_name_H-M   'P 1'
#
loop_
_entity.id
_entity.type
_entity.pdbx_description
1 polymer ?
#
loop_
_entity_poly.entity_id
_entity_poly.type
_entity_poly.pdbx_seq_one_letter_code
_entity_poly.pdbx_strand_id
1 'polypeptide(L)'
;MSLPGQPCEDPSAASEDPDSARSRPARRTRANGDRSRERILDAATEVATERGYDGTTISSVSKASGLPPTSIYWHFTDKDDLIAAVIDRSYQRWLGALSLPEGADAARWAGQIGTQVAKALQEAPDFLRLGLKLALDRRPVERRAKRKFLQSRASTFDQFARLIRQIAPELDDDKVDLLTTYLIAGADGLFIAGEIDDDPQRFVELFELHATVVLQSAIDVVTSRPRY
;
A
#
# COMPACT_ATOMS: atom_id res chain seq x y z
N MET A 1 -62.65 -50.82 12.88
CA MET A 1 -62.72 -51.94 11.93
C MET A 1 -62.79 -51.33 10.53
N SER A 2 -61.70 -51.50 9.76
CA SER A 2 -61.47 -51.28 8.32
C SER A 2 -61.72 -49.92 7.60
N LEU A 3 -60.62 -49.43 6.99
CA LEU A 3 -60.41 -48.42 5.91
C LEU A 3 -61.03 -48.88 4.55
N PRO A 4 -60.90 -48.21 3.37
CA PRO A 4 -60.09 -47.02 2.99
C PRO A 4 -60.73 -46.01 1.99
N GLY A 5 -60.00 -44.92 1.70
CA GLY A 5 -60.17 -44.10 0.49
C GLY A 5 -59.13 -42.97 0.39
N GLN A 6 -58.02 -43.21 -0.33
CA GLN A 6 -56.94 -42.24 -0.62
C GLN A 6 -57.42 -41.06 -1.48
N PRO A 7 -56.74 -39.91 -1.43
CA PRO A 7 -56.61 -39.02 -2.59
C PRO A 7 -55.15 -38.92 -3.09
N CYS A 8 -55.04 -38.76 -4.41
CA CYS A 8 -53.84 -38.62 -5.22
C CYS A 8 -52.95 -37.43 -4.83
N GLU A 9 -51.64 -37.64 -4.83
CA GLU A 9 -50.64 -36.59 -4.96
C GLU A 9 -50.04 -36.67 -6.37
N ASP A 10 -50.05 -35.54 -7.07
CA ASP A 10 -49.24 -35.28 -8.27
C ASP A 10 -48.50 -33.94 -8.07
N PRO A 11 -47.38 -33.73 -8.78
CA PRO A 11 -46.17 -33.13 -8.20
C PRO A 11 -46.11 -31.61 -8.28
N SER A 12 -45.47 -31.02 -7.26
CA SER A 12 -45.04 -29.63 -7.22
C SER A 12 -44.11 -29.30 -8.40
N ALA A 13 -44.63 -28.51 -9.34
CA ALA A 13 -43.85 -27.89 -10.40
C ALA A 13 -42.95 -26.80 -9.79
N ALA A 14 -41.64 -27.02 -9.83
CA ALA A 14 -40.65 -25.99 -9.57
C ALA A 14 -40.80 -24.88 -10.62
N SER A 15 -41.09 -23.67 -10.16
CA SER A 15 -41.03 -22.45 -10.96
C SER A 15 -39.57 -21.98 -11.01
N GLU A 16 -38.90 -22.23 -12.13
CA GLU A 16 -37.62 -21.59 -12.43
C GLU A 16 -37.86 -20.15 -12.89
N ASP A 17 -37.38 -19.21 -12.08
CA ASP A 17 -37.46 -17.77 -12.32
C ASP A 17 -36.53 -17.35 -13.49
N PRO A 18 -37.07 -16.79 -14.60
CA PRO A 18 -36.33 -16.55 -15.84
C PRO A 18 -35.27 -15.43 -15.75
N ASP A 19 -35.17 -14.73 -14.61
CA ASP A 19 -34.21 -13.63 -14.40
C ASP A 19 -32.83 -14.09 -13.90
N SER A 20 -32.68 -15.36 -13.51
CA SER A 20 -31.40 -15.91 -13.03
C SER A 20 -30.34 -16.10 -14.13
N ALA A 21 -30.75 -16.20 -15.40
CA ALA A 21 -29.86 -16.50 -16.52
C ALA A 21 -29.11 -15.26 -17.06
N ARG A 22 -29.66 -14.04 -16.90
CA ARG A 22 -29.05 -12.80 -17.44
C ARG A 22 -27.98 -12.20 -16.54
N SER A 23 -27.98 -12.52 -15.24
CA SER A 23 -27.01 -11.99 -14.25
C SER A 23 -25.69 -12.79 -14.16
N ARG A 24 -25.72 -14.10 -14.49
CA ARG A 24 -24.57 -15.00 -14.47
C ARG A 24 -23.45 -14.67 -15.47
N PRO A 25 -23.70 -14.32 -16.75
CA PRO A 25 -22.63 -14.04 -17.71
C PRO A 25 -21.87 -12.73 -17.39
N ALA A 26 -22.57 -11.67 -16.99
CA ALA A 26 -21.94 -10.39 -16.64
C ALA A 26 -21.04 -10.50 -15.39
N ARG A 27 -21.48 -11.26 -14.37
CA ARG A 27 -20.70 -11.51 -13.15
C ARG A 27 -19.44 -12.35 -13.44
N ARG A 28 -19.54 -13.36 -14.32
CA ARG A 28 -18.39 -14.20 -14.71
C ARG A 28 -17.34 -13.42 -15.52
N THR A 29 -17.78 -12.54 -16.43
CA THR A 29 -16.88 -11.71 -17.24
C THR A 29 -16.13 -10.68 -16.38
N ARG A 30 -16.81 -10.05 -15.40
CA ARG A 30 -16.15 -9.15 -14.44
C ARG A 30 -15.12 -9.88 -13.58
N ALA A 31 -15.49 -11.02 -12.99
CA ALA A 31 -14.58 -11.81 -12.16
C ALA A 31 -13.33 -12.31 -12.93
N ASN A 32 -13.47 -12.61 -14.23
CA ASN A 32 -12.35 -12.97 -15.08
C ASN A 32 -11.47 -11.77 -15.45
N GLY A 33 -12.08 -10.59 -15.67
CA GLY A 33 -11.37 -9.32 -15.86
C GLY A 33 -10.56 -8.94 -14.63
N ASP A 34 -11.15 -9.01 -13.44
CA ASP A 34 -10.47 -8.68 -12.18
C ASP A 34 -9.28 -9.61 -11.93
N ARG A 35 -9.44 -10.91 -12.18
CA ARG A 35 -8.35 -11.89 -12.05
C ARG A 35 -7.22 -11.65 -13.05
N SER A 36 -7.55 -11.23 -14.28
CA SER A 36 -6.55 -10.91 -15.30
C SER A 36 -5.78 -9.65 -14.91
N ARG A 37 -6.47 -8.62 -14.41
CA ARG A 37 -5.87 -7.39 -13.90
C ARG A 37 -4.87 -7.67 -12.78
N GLU A 38 -5.24 -8.48 -11.79
CA GLU A 38 -4.36 -8.81 -10.67
C GLU A 38 -3.11 -9.58 -11.14
N ARG A 39 -3.25 -10.55 -12.04
CA ARG A 39 -2.10 -11.27 -12.63
C ARG A 39 -1.15 -10.34 -13.38
N ILE A 40 -1.69 -9.36 -14.09
CA ILE A 40 -0.88 -8.35 -14.80
C ILE A 40 -0.14 -7.48 -13.79
N LEU A 41 -0.80 -7.06 -12.71
CA LEU A 41 -0.18 -6.25 -11.67
C LEU A 41 0.89 -7.02 -10.89
N ASP A 42 0.68 -8.31 -10.57
CA ASP A 42 1.70 -9.15 -9.94
C ASP A 42 2.96 -9.25 -10.80
N ALA A 43 2.78 -9.58 -12.09
CA ALA A 43 3.88 -9.64 -13.05
C ALA A 43 4.57 -8.29 -13.27
N ALA A 44 3.81 -7.20 -13.29
CA ALA A 44 4.36 -5.86 -13.44
C ALA A 44 5.15 -5.41 -12.20
N THR A 45 4.68 -5.75 -11.00
CA THR A 45 5.43 -5.53 -9.75
C THR A 45 6.75 -6.28 -9.78
N GLU A 46 6.74 -7.59 -10.10
CA GLU A 46 7.97 -8.41 -10.19
C GLU A 46 8.99 -7.84 -11.17
N VAL A 47 8.56 -7.51 -12.39
CA VAL A 47 9.45 -6.96 -13.42
C VAL A 47 9.98 -5.58 -13.02
N ALA A 48 9.13 -4.73 -12.43
CA ALA A 48 9.52 -3.37 -12.05
C ALA A 48 10.47 -3.36 -10.86
N THR A 49 10.31 -4.25 -9.89
CA THR A 49 11.18 -4.29 -8.70
C THR A 49 12.59 -4.73 -9.08
N GLU A 50 12.70 -5.72 -9.97
CA GLU A 50 13.96 -6.22 -10.52
C GLU A 50 14.63 -5.18 -11.45
N ARG A 51 13.89 -4.60 -12.41
CA ARG A 51 14.48 -3.87 -13.55
C ARG A 51 14.25 -2.37 -13.54
N GLY A 52 13.50 -1.87 -12.56
CA GLY A 52 13.04 -0.49 -12.52
C GLY A 52 12.07 -0.15 -13.64
N TYR A 53 11.71 1.13 -13.72
CA TYR A 53 10.74 1.62 -14.71
C TYR A 53 11.21 1.42 -16.17
N ASP A 54 12.48 1.71 -16.46
CA ASP A 54 13.00 1.67 -17.82
C ASP A 54 13.14 0.25 -18.35
N GLY A 55 13.61 -0.68 -17.51
CA GLY A 55 13.72 -2.09 -17.86
C GLY A 55 12.38 -2.84 -17.90
N THR A 56 11.29 -2.20 -17.44
CA THR A 56 9.93 -2.75 -17.56
C THR A 56 9.38 -2.45 -18.95
N THR A 57 8.92 -3.49 -19.65
CA THR A 57 8.25 -3.39 -20.96
C THR A 57 6.93 -4.16 -20.95
N ILE A 58 5.98 -3.79 -21.83
CA ILE A 58 4.74 -4.57 -21.98
C ILE A 58 5.03 -6.01 -22.41
N SER A 59 6.08 -6.24 -23.19
CA SER A 59 6.51 -7.58 -23.58
C SER A 59 7.01 -8.41 -22.38
N SER A 60 7.84 -7.83 -21.51
CA SER A 60 8.31 -8.53 -20.31
C SER A 60 7.17 -8.83 -19.33
N VAL A 61 6.21 -7.90 -19.16
CA VAL A 61 5.02 -8.14 -18.32
C VAL A 61 4.10 -9.19 -18.94
N SER A 62 3.93 -9.19 -20.26
CA SER A 62 3.16 -10.22 -20.97
C SER A 62 3.78 -11.61 -20.76
N LYS A 63 5.11 -11.71 -20.89
CA LYS A 63 5.85 -12.95 -20.65
C LYS A 63 5.68 -13.45 -19.22
N ALA A 64 5.83 -12.57 -18.22
CA ALA A 64 5.73 -12.92 -16.81
C ALA A 64 4.29 -13.27 -16.38
N SER A 65 3.29 -12.52 -16.87
CA SER A 65 1.87 -12.78 -16.55
C SER A 65 1.27 -13.98 -17.30
N GLY A 66 1.88 -14.39 -18.41
CA GLY A 66 1.33 -15.38 -19.34
C GLY A 66 0.08 -14.89 -20.09
N LEU A 67 -0.14 -13.57 -20.13
CA LEU A 67 -1.27 -12.93 -20.80
C LEU A 67 -0.77 -12.15 -22.03
N PRO A 68 -1.52 -12.13 -23.14
CA PRO A 68 -1.10 -11.43 -24.34
C PRO A 68 -1.08 -9.90 -24.11
N PRO A 69 -0.27 -9.12 -24.85
CA PRO A 69 -0.23 -7.66 -24.73
C PRO A 69 -1.60 -6.98 -24.87
N THR A 70 -2.49 -7.56 -25.68
CA THR A 70 -3.87 -7.07 -25.86
C THR A 70 -4.66 -7.09 -24.55
N SER A 71 -4.47 -8.08 -23.69
CA SER A 71 -5.07 -8.13 -22.35
C SER A 71 -4.52 -7.03 -21.45
N ILE A 72 -3.23 -6.69 -21.56
CA ILE A 72 -2.62 -5.60 -20.78
C ILE A 72 -3.20 -4.26 -21.22
N TYR A 73 -3.25 -3.99 -22.53
CA TYR A 73 -3.82 -2.76 -23.08
C TYR A 73 -5.33 -2.63 -22.84
N TRP A 74 -6.03 -3.72 -22.56
CA TRP A 74 -7.42 -3.68 -22.14
C TRP A 74 -7.60 -3.05 -20.75
N HIS A 75 -6.60 -3.20 -19.86
CA HIS A 75 -6.64 -2.68 -18.50
C HIS A 75 -5.88 -1.36 -18.30
N PHE A 76 -4.83 -1.14 -19.09
CA PHE A 76 -3.88 -0.05 -18.90
C PHE A 76 -3.59 0.62 -20.23
N THR A 77 -3.66 1.95 -20.25
CA THR A 77 -3.52 2.73 -21.48
C THR A 77 -2.11 2.62 -22.07
N ASP A 78 -1.11 2.62 -21.19
CA ASP A 78 0.31 2.47 -21.54
C ASP A 78 1.11 1.92 -20.35
N LYS A 79 2.44 1.86 -20.51
CA LYS A 79 3.35 1.42 -19.46
C LYS A 79 3.29 2.30 -18.20
N ASP A 80 3.18 3.62 -18.36
CA ASP A 80 3.21 4.55 -17.24
C ASP A 80 1.94 4.42 -16.39
N ASP A 81 0.80 4.19 -17.04
CA ASP A 81 -0.47 3.82 -16.40
C ASP A 81 -0.36 2.54 -15.57
N LEU A 82 0.23 1.50 -16.17
CA LEU A 82 0.46 0.22 -15.50
C LEU A 82 1.35 0.38 -14.27
N ILE A 83 2.48 1.09 -14.39
CA ILE A 83 3.40 1.27 -13.25
C ILE A 83 2.78 2.19 -12.20
N ALA A 84 1.98 3.20 -12.57
CA ALA A 84 1.23 3.99 -11.60
C ALA A 84 0.24 3.13 -10.80
N ALA A 85 -0.44 2.18 -11.46
CA ALA A 85 -1.32 1.22 -10.79
C ALA A 85 -0.54 0.24 -9.88
N VAL A 86 0.68 -0.16 -10.28
CA VAL A 86 1.59 -0.94 -9.41
C VAL A 86 1.94 -0.15 -8.15
N ILE A 87 2.34 1.13 -8.27
CA ILE A 87 2.67 1.98 -7.12
C ILE A 87 1.47 2.11 -6.18
N ASP A 88 0.27 2.35 -6.71
CA ASP A 88 -0.95 2.44 -5.91
C ASP A 88 -1.22 1.14 -5.15
N ARG A 89 -1.17 -0.01 -5.85
CA ARG A 89 -1.38 -1.33 -5.26
C ARG A 89 -0.35 -1.64 -4.18
N SER A 90 0.92 -1.35 -4.43
CA SER A 90 1.99 -1.54 -3.45
C SER A 90 1.80 -0.66 -2.21
N TYR A 91 1.33 0.58 -2.39
CA TYR A 91 0.97 1.45 -1.26
C TYR A 91 -0.18 0.87 -0.44
N GLN A 92 -1.24 0.36 -1.09
CA GLN A 92 -2.35 -0.29 -0.39
C GLN A 92 -1.92 -1.57 0.35
N ARG A 93 -1.01 -2.37 -0.24
CA ARG A 93 -0.44 -3.54 0.44
C ARG A 93 0.33 -3.15 1.69
N TRP A 94 1.18 -2.13 1.60
CA TRP A 94 1.91 -1.60 2.76
C TRP A 94 0.97 -1.09 3.86
N LEU A 95 -0.06 -0.30 3.50
CA LEU A 95 -1.09 0.14 4.44
C LEU A 95 -1.84 -1.03 5.08
N GLY A 96 -2.16 -2.07 4.32
CA GLY A 96 -2.84 -3.27 4.81
C GLY A 96 -2.00 -4.10 5.79
N ALA A 97 -0.67 -4.06 5.65
CA ALA A 97 0.26 -4.72 6.58
C ALA A 97 0.52 -3.91 7.86
N LEU A 98 0.20 -2.61 7.86
CA LEU A 98 0.43 -1.73 9.00
C LEU A 98 -0.66 -1.93 10.08
N SER A 99 -0.28 -2.51 11.22
CA SER A 99 -1.14 -2.50 12.42
C SER A 99 -0.84 -1.29 13.30
N LEU A 100 -1.88 -0.50 13.63
CA LEU A 100 -1.75 0.62 14.54
C LEU A 100 -1.79 0.13 16.00
N PRO A 101 -0.86 0.58 16.88
CA PRO A 101 -0.91 0.25 18.30
C PRO A 101 -2.09 0.93 18.99
N GLU A 102 -2.71 0.24 19.95
CA GLU A 102 -3.81 0.73 20.78
C GLU A 102 -3.37 0.93 22.24
N GLY A 103 -3.94 1.94 22.92
CA GLY A 103 -3.94 2.02 24.39
C GLY A 103 -2.58 2.25 25.09
N ALA A 104 -1.57 2.73 24.36
CA ALA A 104 -0.26 3.06 24.92
C ALA A 104 -0.13 4.56 25.23
N ASP A 105 0.71 4.92 26.21
CA ASP A 105 1.21 6.30 26.32
C ASP A 105 2.04 6.68 25.09
N ALA A 106 2.28 7.98 24.87
CA ALA A 106 2.94 8.46 23.66
C ALA A 106 4.31 7.80 23.42
N ALA A 107 5.12 7.62 24.47
CA ALA A 107 6.47 7.06 24.37
C ALA A 107 6.44 5.60 23.93
N ARG A 108 5.62 4.78 24.60
CA ARG A 108 5.44 3.38 24.23
C ARG A 108 4.79 3.24 22.86
N TRP A 109 3.83 4.11 22.55
CA TRP A 109 3.17 4.12 21.25
C TRP A 109 4.16 4.40 20.12
N ALA A 110 5.09 5.35 20.29
CA ALA A 110 6.12 5.68 19.30
C ALA A 110 7.02 4.48 18.99
N GLY A 111 7.55 3.78 20.01
CA GLY A 111 8.36 2.58 19.79
C GLY A 111 7.57 1.48 19.07
N GLN A 112 6.32 1.25 19.49
CA GLN A 112 5.43 0.25 18.89
C GLN A 112 5.09 0.57 17.43
N ILE A 113 4.75 1.82 17.10
CA ILE A 113 4.45 2.18 15.70
C ILE A 113 5.70 2.08 14.84
N GLY A 114 6.89 2.44 15.35
CA GLY A 114 8.17 2.24 14.66
C GLY A 114 8.38 0.77 14.29
N THR A 115 8.20 -0.13 15.26
CA THR A 115 8.24 -1.59 15.05
C THR A 115 7.24 -2.05 13.99
N GLN A 116 6.00 -1.57 14.04
CA GLN A 116 4.95 -1.99 13.10
C GLN A 116 5.18 -1.47 11.69
N VAL A 117 5.72 -0.25 11.54
CA VAL A 117 6.14 0.29 10.23
C VAL A 117 7.27 -0.55 9.65
N ALA A 118 8.25 -0.95 10.45
CA ALA A 118 9.35 -1.81 10.00
C ALA A 118 8.85 -3.15 9.47
N LYS A 119 7.97 -3.83 10.23
CA LYS A 119 7.38 -5.11 9.82
C LYS A 119 6.56 -4.98 8.54
N ALA A 120 5.74 -3.93 8.42
CA ALA A 120 4.97 -3.66 7.22
C ALA A 120 5.86 -3.41 5.99
N LEU A 121 7.01 -2.75 6.17
CA LEU A 121 7.99 -2.57 5.09
C LEU A 121 8.73 -3.85 4.71
N GLN A 122 9.02 -4.73 5.66
CA GLN A 122 9.58 -6.05 5.39
C GLN A 122 8.60 -6.93 4.60
N GLU A 123 7.31 -6.86 4.94
CA GLU A 123 6.25 -7.62 4.25
C GLU A 123 5.94 -7.06 2.85
N ALA A 124 5.90 -5.72 2.72
CA ALA A 124 5.51 -5.04 1.49
C ALA A 124 6.50 -3.91 1.10
N PRO A 125 7.74 -4.24 0.69
CA PRO A 125 8.79 -3.26 0.42
C PRO A 125 8.61 -2.48 -0.89
N ASP A 126 7.81 -3.01 -1.82
CA ASP A 126 7.78 -2.56 -3.21
C ASP A 126 7.38 -1.10 -3.40
N PHE A 127 6.54 -0.57 -2.49
CA PHE A 127 6.13 0.83 -2.55
C PHE A 127 7.33 1.79 -2.40
N LEU A 128 8.13 1.62 -1.34
CA LEU A 128 9.32 2.44 -1.14
C LEU A 128 10.43 2.07 -2.12
N ARG A 129 10.66 0.77 -2.39
CA ARG A 129 11.71 0.34 -3.31
C ARG A 129 11.53 0.93 -4.71
N LEU A 130 10.33 0.82 -5.28
CA LEU A 130 10.03 1.40 -6.60
C LEU A 130 9.93 2.92 -6.56
N GLY A 131 9.27 3.45 -5.53
CA GLY A 131 9.05 4.87 -5.34
C GLY A 131 10.35 5.67 -5.24
N LEU A 132 11.32 5.19 -4.44
CA LEU A 132 12.62 5.82 -4.29
C LEU A 132 13.45 5.74 -5.58
N LYS A 133 13.43 4.60 -6.29
CA LYS A 133 14.06 4.49 -7.62
C LYS A 133 13.48 5.52 -8.61
N LEU A 134 12.16 5.72 -8.60
CA LEU A 134 11.50 6.75 -9.41
C LEU A 134 11.87 8.17 -8.95
N ALA A 135 11.87 8.43 -7.63
CA ALA A 135 12.15 9.75 -7.08
C ALA A 135 13.55 10.26 -7.43
N LEU A 136 14.54 9.36 -7.45
CA LEU A 136 15.92 9.65 -7.80
C LEU A 136 16.14 9.81 -9.32
N ASP A 137 15.23 9.28 -10.15
CA ASP A 137 15.29 9.41 -11.60
C ASP A 137 14.91 10.84 -12.04
N ARG A 138 15.86 11.55 -12.66
CA ARG A 138 15.68 12.93 -13.13
C ARG A 138 15.31 12.92 -14.62
N ARG A 139 14.13 13.45 -14.94
CA ARG A 139 13.67 13.56 -16.34
C ARG A 139 13.02 14.91 -16.65
N PRO A 140 13.00 15.34 -17.93
CA PRO A 140 12.35 16.57 -18.34
C PRO A 140 10.82 16.55 -18.18
N VAL A 141 10.20 15.36 -18.36
CA VAL A 141 8.76 15.17 -18.23
C VAL A 141 8.50 14.16 -17.12
N GLU A 142 7.69 14.60 -16.14
CA GLU A 142 7.34 13.81 -14.97
C GLU A 142 6.35 12.69 -15.34
N ARG A 143 6.68 11.47 -14.93
CA ARG A 143 5.89 10.26 -15.17
C ARG A 143 4.68 10.18 -14.23
N ARG A 144 3.59 9.58 -14.70
CA ARG A 144 2.39 9.27 -13.89
C ARG A 144 2.72 8.41 -12.69
N ALA A 145 3.59 7.41 -12.87
CA ALA A 145 4.05 6.57 -11.78
C ALA A 145 4.72 7.38 -10.65
N LYS A 146 5.60 8.33 -11.00
CA LYS A 146 6.30 9.16 -10.02
C LYS A 146 5.35 10.14 -9.32
N ARG A 147 4.44 10.78 -10.06
CA ARG A 147 3.37 11.61 -9.45
C ARG A 147 2.52 10.81 -8.47
N LYS A 148 2.17 9.56 -8.81
CA LYS A 148 1.39 8.69 -7.93
C LYS A 148 2.14 8.35 -6.64
N PHE A 149 3.45 8.05 -6.75
CA PHE A 149 4.31 7.87 -5.56
C PHE A 149 4.33 9.13 -4.68
N LEU A 150 4.56 10.31 -5.28
CA LEU A 150 4.59 11.57 -4.54
C LEU A 150 3.24 11.93 -3.89
N GLN A 151 2.12 11.58 -4.53
CA GLN A 151 0.80 11.75 -3.95
C GLN A 151 0.59 10.85 -2.71
N SER A 152 0.99 9.59 -2.80
CA SER A 152 0.95 8.68 -1.65
C SER A 152 1.85 9.17 -0.52
N ARG A 153 3.06 9.68 -0.85
CA ARG A 153 4.00 10.29 0.10
C ARG A 153 3.42 11.51 0.81
N ALA A 154 2.77 12.42 0.08
CA ALA A 154 2.08 13.56 0.67
C ALA A 154 0.94 13.10 1.61
N SER A 155 0.19 12.07 1.22
CA SER A 155 -0.87 11.50 2.07
C SER A 155 -0.30 10.90 3.37
N THR A 156 0.87 10.27 3.32
CA THR A 156 1.58 9.75 4.49
C THR A 156 2.11 10.90 5.37
N PHE A 157 2.67 11.94 4.75
CA PHE A 157 3.12 13.15 5.43
C PHE A 157 1.98 13.79 6.24
N ASP A 158 0.84 14.03 5.60
CA ASP A 158 -0.33 14.63 6.25
C ASP A 158 -0.83 13.81 7.46
N GLN A 159 -0.72 12.48 7.38
CA GLN A 159 -1.09 11.60 8.49
C GLN A 159 -0.14 11.76 9.68
N PHE A 160 1.17 11.75 9.45
CA PHE A 160 2.14 11.95 10.51
C PHE A 160 2.11 13.37 11.09
N ALA A 161 1.96 14.40 10.25
CA ALA A 161 1.82 15.78 10.71
C ALA A 161 0.59 15.95 11.61
N ARG A 162 -0.52 15.25 11.34
CA ARG A 162 -1.69 15.24 12.24
C ARG A 162 -1.37 14.59 13.59
N LEU A 163 -0.65 13.48 13.61
CA LEU A 163 -0.25 12.80 14.84
C LEU A 163 0.68 13.68 15.69
N ILE A 164 1.66 14.32 15.07
CA ILE A 164 2.58 15.24 15.76
C ILE A 164 1.80 16.40 16.38
N ARG A 165 0.84 17.01 15.66
CA ARG A 165 -0.03 18.06 16.23
C ARG A 165 -0.89 17.59 17.40
N GLN A 166 -1.31 16.32 17.41
CA GLN A 166 -2.09 15.76 18.52
C GLN A 166 -1.24 15.54 19.78
N ILE A 167 0.01 15.11 19.59
CA ILE A 167 0.93 14.81 20.70
C ILE A 167 1.55 16.08 21.26
N ALA A 168 1.85 17.06 20.40
CA ALA A 168 2.53 18.30 20.74
C ALA A 168 1.76 19.51 20.15
N PRO A 169 0.57 19.82 20.69
CA PRO A 169 -0.32 20.88 20.15
C PRO A 169 0.27 22.28 20.25
N GLU A 170 1.34 22.48 21.04
CA GLU A 170 2.04 23.76 21.19
C GLU A 170 3.03 24.06 20.05
N LEU A 171 3.31 23.10 19.16
CA LEU A 171 4.18 23.32 18.01
C LEU A 171 3.48 24.18 16.94
N ASP A 172 4.23 25.12 16.38
CA ASP A 172 3.81 25.86 15.17
C ASP A 172 3.93 24.96 13.91
N ASP A 173 3.29 25.39 12.82
CA ASP A 173 3.24 24.61 11.58
C ASP A 173 4.63 24.35 10.97
N ASP A 174 5.58 25.29 11.11
CA ASP A 174 6.95 25.13 10.61
C ASP A 174 7.69 24.00 11.36
N LYS A 175 7.54 23.91 12.69
CA LYS A 175 8.13 22.82 13.48
C LYS A 175 7.48 21.48 13.18
N VAL A 176 6.15 21.46 12.99
CA VAL A 176 5.44 20.24 12.58
C VAL A 176 5.95 19.76 11.22
N ASP A 177 6.11 20.66 10.26
CA ASP A 177 6.64 20.35 8.93
C ASP A 177 8.07 19.80 9.01
N LEU A 178 8.95 20.48 9.78
CA LEU A 178 10.33 20.06 9.97
C LEU A 178 10.44 18.67 10.61
N LEU A 179 9.70 18.41 11.69
CA LEU A 179 9.73 17.11 12.38
C LEU A 179 9.13 16.01 11.52
N THR A 180 8.05 16.30 10.79
CA THR A 180 7.44 15.32 9.87
C THR A 180 8.37 14.99 8.71
N THR A 181 9.04 16.01 8.16
CA THR A 181 10.07 15.85 7.13
C THR A 181 11.22 14.99 7.63
N TYR A 182 11.73 15.29 8.83
CA TYR A 182 12.82 14.53 9.44
C TYR A 182 12.43 13.07 9.74
N LEU A 183 11.22 12.85 10.29
CA LEU A 183 10.65 11.52 10.52
C LEU A 183 10.65 10.69 9.23
N ILE A 184 10.12 11.27 8.16
CA ILE A 184 9.97 10.59 6.88
C ILE A 184 11.31 10.37 6.19
N ALA A 185 12.20 11.37 6.19
CA ALA A 185 13.54 11.25 5.60
C ALA A 185 14.39 10.20 6.34
N GLY A 186 14.29 10.16 7.67
CA GLY A 186 14.94 9.14 8.48
C GLY A 186 14.41 7.73 8.19
N ALA A 187 13.08 7.57 8.06
CA ALA A 187 12.48 6.28 7.70
C ALA A 187 12.92 5.80 6.30
N ASP A 188 13.00 6.71 5.31
CA ASP A 188 13.54 6.38 3.98
C ASP A 188 15.01 5.94 4.06
N GLY A 189 15.82 6.65 4.85
CA GLY A 189 17.22 6.32 5.08
C GLY A 189 17.41 4.96 5.76
N LEU A 190 16.57 4.64 6.75
CA LEU A 190 16.57 3.34 7.41
C LEU A 190 16.13 2.22 6.48
N PHE A 191 15.13 2.46 5.62
CA PHE A 191 14.74 1.53 4.58
C PHE A 191 15.94 1.19 3.67
N ILE A 192 16.67 2.21 3.21
CA ILE A 192 17.88 2.03 2.38
C ILE A 192 18.98 1.29 3.17
N ALA A 193 19.18 1.62 4.45
CA ALA A 193 20.17 0.95 5.29
C ALA A 193 19.86 -0.54 5.46
N GLY A 194 18.59 -0.92 5.59
CA GLY A 194 18.16 -2.33 5.63
C GLY A 194 18.33 -3.08 4.32
N GLU A 195 18.41 -2.41 3.17
CA GLU A 195 18.76 -3.06 1.90
C GLU A 195 20.28 -3.31 1.77
N ILE A 196 21.10 -2.69 2.65
CA ILE A 196 22.55 -2.86 2.71
C ILE A 196 22.94 -3.86 3.80
N ASP A 197 22.26 -3.80 4.95
CA ASP A 197 22.46 -4.65 6.12
C ASP A 197 21.38 -5.74 6.17
N ASP A 198 21.76 -7.00 5.97
CA ASP A 198 20.84 -8.16 5.89
C ASP A 198 20.48 -8.70 7.30
N ASP A 199 20.29 -7.80 8.27
CA ASP A 199 19.84 -8.11 9.63
C ASP A 199 18.40 -7.61 9.86
N PRO A 200 17.40 -8.50 9.71
CA PRO A 200 16.00 -8.16 9.89
C PRO A 200 15.64 -7.72 11.31
N GLN A 201 16.38 -8.15 12.34
CA GLN A 201 16.12 -7.75 13.72
C GLN A 201 16.61 -6.33 13.95
N ARG A 202 17.85 -6.05 13.54
CA ARG A 202 18.42 -4.71 13.62
C ARG A 202 17.60 -3.68 12.83
N PHE A 203 17.05 -4.07 11.69
CA PHE A 203 16.14 -3.23 10.92
C PHE A 203 14.94 -2.75 11.78
N VAL A 204 14.32 -3.67 12.52
CA VAL A 204 13.18 -3.34 13.39
C VAL A 204 13.62 -2.45 14.56
N GLU A 205 14.75 -2.78 15.20
CA GLU A 205 15.32 -1.99 16.31
C GLU A 205 15.61 -0.55 15.90
N LEU A 206 16.15 -0.33 14.69
CA LEU A 206 16.46 1.00 14.17
C LEU A 206 15.19 1.83 13.95
N PHE A 207 14.11 1.23 13.46
CA PHE A 207 12.83 1.91 13.28
C PHE A 207 12.14 2.23 14.61
N GLU A 208 12.21 1.33 15.59
CA GLU A 208 11.74 1.59 16.96
C GLU A 208 12.51 2.77 17.59
N LEU A 209 13.84 2.75 17.49
CA LEU A 209 14.70 3.83 17.98
C LEU A 209 14.38 5.15 17.28
N HIS A 210 14.25 5.15 15.96
CA HIS A 210 13.94 6.34 15.16
C HIS A 210 12.62 6.98 15.58
N ALA A 211 11.55 6.20 15.70
CA ALA A 211 10.25 6.71 16.13
C ALA A 211 10.32 7.31 17.56
N THR A 212 11.04 6.64 18.46
CA THR A 212 11.23 7.11 19.85
C THR A 212 12.02 8.43 19.89
N VAL A 213 13.12 8.54 19.13
CA VAL A 213 13.96 9.75 19.08
C VAL A 213 13.20 10.92 18.47
N VAL A 214 12.41 10.71 17.42
CA VAL A 214 11.58 11.77 16.83
C VAL A 214 10.54 12.28 17.82
N LEU A 215 9.86 11.39 18.54
CA LEU A 215 8.90 11.79 19.57
C LEU A 215 9.60 12.58 20.69
N GLN A 216 10.73 12.10 21.18
CA GLN A 216 11.50 12.81 22.22
C GLN A 216 11.91 14.21 21.73
N SER A 217 12.35 14.32 20.48
CA SER A 217 12.68 15.60 19.86
C SER A 217 11.48 16.55 19.80
N ALA A 218 10.29 16.03 19.48
CA ALA A 218 9.06 16.84 19.49
C ALA A 218 8.73 17.37 20.90
N ILE A 219 8.86 16.54 21.93
CA ILE A 219 8.64 16.91 23.33
C ILE A 219 9.72 17.92 23.80
N ASP A 220 10.97 17.69 23.45
CA ASP A 220 12.09 18.56 23.82
C ASP A 220 11.92 19.95 23.22
N VAL A 221 11.49 20.05 21.95
CA VAL A 221 11.21 21.34 21.29
C VAL A 221 10.08 22.11 21.99
N VAL A 222 9.07 21.42 22.54
CA VAL A 222 8.00 22.06 23.33
C VAL A 222 8.52 22.54 24.69
N THR A 223 9.30 21.71 25.37
CA THR A 223 9.77 21.97 26.74
C THR A 223 10.92 22.98 26.81
N SER A 224 11.73 23.06 25.75
CA SER A 224 12.80 24.05 25.58
C SER A 224 12.23 25.40 25.13
N ARG A 225 11.45 26.05 26.00
CA ARG A 225 11.17 27.50 25.83
C ARG A 225 12.48 28.27 25.79
N PRO A 226 12.69 29.19 24.83
CA PRO A 226 13.77 30.15 24.95
C PRO A 226 13.48 31.01 26.18
N ARG A 227 14.40 31.00 27.16
CA ARG A 227 14.40 31.99 28.24
C ARG A 227 14.73 33.32 27.60
N TYR A 228 13.72 34.11 27.28
CA TYR A 228 13.84 35.55 27.06
C TYR A 228 13.30 36.27 28.29
#